data_AF-A0A3B8M194-F1
#
_entry.id   AF-A0A3B8M194-F1
#
_cell.length_a   1.000
_cell.length_b   1.000
_cell.length_c   1.000
_cell.angle_alpha   90.00
_cell.angle_beta   90.00
_cell.angle_gamma   90.00
#
_symmetry.space_group_name_H-M   'P 1'
#
loop_
_entity.id
_entity.type
_entity.pdbx_description
1 polymer ?
#
loop_
_entity_poly.entity_id
_entity_poly.type
_entity_poly.pdbx_seq_one_letter_code
_entity_poly.pdbx_strand_id
1 'polypeptide(L)'
;MRSCPIGFLRSPDYIHRHLWGQRDSGILTNSSTFFLQNAILTMSDATVVAAPVLESFSQKLLIAAGATDREAEVVADHLVESSLLGHDSHGILRLPEYLGFVAEGSITAGAEITVDQRSPSSAVVDCGLGFGPVGAVRAIETAIS
;
A
#
# COMPACT_ATOMS: atom_id res chain seq x y z
N MET A 1 -21.78 -12.68 -12.76
CA MET A 1 -21.90 -11.26 -13.17
C MET A 1 -23.01 -10.59 -12.37
N ARG A 2 -22.66 -9.86 -11.30
CA ARG A 2 -23.50 -8.78 -10.75
C ARG A 2 -22.56 -7.65 -10.32
N SER A 3 -22.78 -6.53 -10.97
CA SER A 3 -22.15 -5.22 -10.83
C SER A 3 -22.22 -4.69 -9.40
N CYS A 4 -21.09 -4.18 -8.90
CA CYS A 4 -21.04 -3.35 -7.70
C CYS A 4 -21.01 -1.87 -8.14
N PRO A 5 -21.94 -1.01 -7.68
CA PRO A 5 -21.96 0.39 -8.05
C PRO A 5 -20.96 1.18 -7.19
N ILE A 6 -20.04 1.87 -7.85
CA ILE A 6 -19.11 2.81 -7.20
C ILE A 6 -19.90 4.09 -6.88
N GLY A 7 -20.23 4.27 -5.60
CA GLY A 7 -20.76 5.51 -5.05
C GLY A 7 -19.64 6.30 -4.38
N PHE A 8 -19.28 7.43 -4.97
CA PHE A 8 -18.30 8.38 -4.47
C PHE A 8 -18.99 9.37 -3.52
N LEU A 9 -18.75 9.30 -2.21
CA LEU A 9 -19.11 10.37 -1.27
C LEU A 9 -18.05 10.49 -0.16
N ARG A 10 -17.34 11.64 -0.16
CA ARG A 10 -16.48 12.10 0.94
C ARG A 10 -17.36 12.65 2.08
N SER A 11 -17.20 12.15 3.31
CA SER A 11 -17.34 12.93 4.54
C SER A 11 -16.67 12.22 5.74
N PRO A 12 -16.21 12.95 6.78
CA PRO A 12 -15.28 12.42 7.78
C PRO A 12 -15.89 11.61 8.95
N ASP A 13 -17.20 11.30 8.95
CA ASP A 13 -17.89 10.92 10.21
C ASP A 13 -18.35 9.45 10.31
N TYR A 14 -17.76 8.51 9.57
CA TYR A 14 -18.22 7.11 9.56
C TYR A 14 -17.50 6.19 10.55
N ILE A 15 -17.37 6.57 11.83
CA ILE A 15 -17.18 5.57 12.90
C ILE A 15 -17.93 6.05 14.13
N HIS A 16 -19.22 5.74 14.22
CA HIS A 16 -19.84 5.31 15.48
C HIS A 16 -21.27 4.76 15.27
N ARG A 17 -21.49 3.57 15.86
CA ARG A 17 -22.74 2.82 16.15
C ARG A 17 -22.96 1.64 15.19
N HIS A 18 -22.96 0.40 15.69
CA HIS A 18 -23.90 -0.07 16.71
C HIS A 18 -23.41 -1.29 17.49
N LEU A 19 -24.10 -1.50 18.63
CA LEU A 19 -24.23 -2.70 19.48
C LEU A 19 -23.34 -2.64 20.75
N TRP A 20 -23.82 -2.64 22.00
CA TRP A 20 -25.08 -3.09 22.59
C TRP A 20 -25.51 -2.16 23.75
N GLY A 21 -26.81 -2.19 24.06
CA GLY A 21 -27.51 -1.14 24.78
C GLY A 21 -27.28 -1.02 26.30
N GLN A 22 -27.81 0.08 26.82
CA GLN A 22 -28.38 0.18 28.17
C GLN A 22 -29.42 1.31 28.16
N ARG A 23 -30.63 0.98 28.60
CA ARG A 23 -31.55 1.96 29.17
C ARG A 23 -31.00 2.29 30.56
N ASP A 24 -30.90 3.56 30.92
CA ASP A 24 -31.70 4.10 32.02
C ASP A 24 -31.39 5.57 32.34
N SER A 25 -32.46 6.20 32.82
CA SER A 25 -32.64 7.42 33.60
C SER A 25 -31.42 8.23 34.03
N GLY A 26 -31.57 9.55 33.88
CA GLY A 26 -30.52 10.54 34.12
C GLY A 26 -30.10 10.73 35.58
N ILE A 27 -29.05 11.54 35.74
CA ILE A 27 -28.71 12.28 36.96
C ILE A 27 -27.69 13.38 36.58
N LEU A 28 -28.10 14.61 36.90
CA LEU A 28 -27.36 15.77 37.42
C LEU A 28 -25.96 16.11 36.87
N THR A 29 -25.91 17.29 36.27
CA THR A 29 -24.72 18.06 35.89
C THR A 29 -23.85 18.40 37.10
N ASN A 30 -22.54 18.13 37.02
CA ASN A 30 -21.54 18.86 37.79
C ASN A 30 -20.38 19.29 36.87
N SER A 31 -20.01 20.56 36.96
CA SER A 31 -19.18 21.33 36.04
C SER A 31 -17.68 20.99 36.05
N SER A 32 -17.30 19.88 36.66
CA SER A 32 -15.89 19.50 36.90
C SER A 32 -15.36 18.37 36.00
N THR A 33 -16.17 17.86 35.06
CA THR A 33 -15.74 16.82 34.09
C THR A 33 -15.36 17.35 32.71
N PHE A 34 -15.52 18.65 32.43
CA PHE A 34 -15.18 19.23 31.12
C PHE A 34 -13.66 19.23 30.83
N PHE A 35 -12.82 19.12 31.86
CA PHE A 35 -11.36 19.16 31.73
C PHE A 35 -10.69 17.81 31.48
N LEU A 36 -11.43 16.68 31.52
CA LEU A 36 -10.86 15.35 31.27
C LEU A 36 -11.35 14.69 29.97
N GLN A 37 -12.18 15.36 29.18
CA GLN A 37 -12.64 14.84 27.88
C GLN A 37 -11.78 15.30 26.69
N ASN A 38 -10.82 16.23 26.89
CA ASN A 38 -10.01 16.80 25.79
C ASN A 38 -8.58 16.23 25.70
N ALA A 39 -8.25 15.16 26.41
CA ALA A 39 -6.89 14.63 26.50
C ALA A 39 -6.67 13.26 25.84
N ILE A 40 -7.61 12.75 25.03
CA ILE A 40 -7.47 11.47 24.32
C ILE A 40 -7.78 11.65 22.83
N LEU A 41 -7.02 12.54 22.19
CA LEU A 41 -6.70 12.47 20.77
C LEU A 41 -5.26 12.95 20.65
N THR A 42 -4.31 12.09 21.00
CA THR A 42 -2.93 12.28 20.53
C THR A 42 -3.00 12.20 19.02
N MET A 43 -3.04 13.36 18.37
CA MET A 43 -2.68 13.48 16.97
C MET A 43 -1.31 12.82 16.82
N SER A 44 -1.23 11.77 16.01
CA SER A 44 0.04 11.15 15.63
C SER A 44 0.98 12.26 15.17
N ASP A 45 2.17 12.34 15.76
CA ASP A 45 3.18 13.30 15.31
C ASP A 45 3.60 12.89 13.89
N ALA A 46 3.11 13.60 12.88
CA ALA A 46 3.32 13.25 11.49
C ALA A 46 4.78 13.54 11.13
N THR A 47 5.59 12.50 11.01
CA THR A 47 7.00 12.63 10.59
C THR A 47 7.07 12.68 9.08
N VAL A 48 7.66 13.75 8.55
CA VAL A 48 7.95 13.88 7.11
C VAL A 48 9.33 13.28 6.83
N VAL A 49 9.39 12.34 5.89
CA VAL A 49 10.63 11.74 5.41
C VAL A 49 10.82 12.11 3.94
N ALA A 50 12.03 12.51 3.56
CA ALA A 50 12.33 12.84 2.17
C ALA A 50 12.28 11.59 1.27
N ALA A 51 11.68 11.71 0.08
CA ALA A 51 11.54 10.61 -0.86
C ALA A 51 12.85 9.85 -1.17
N PRO A 52 13.99 10.53 -1.44
CA PRO A 52 15.25 9.81 -1.71
C PRO A 52 15.76 8.97 -0.53
N VAL A 53 15.45 9.40 0.70
CA VAL A 53 15.79 8.63 1.91
C VAL A 53 14.95 7.36 1.97
N LEU A 54 13.66 7.48 1.66
CA LEU A 54 12.72 6.38 1.68
C LEU A 54 12.97 5.37 0.55
N GLU A 55 13.30 5.85 -0.64
CA GLU A 55 13.74 5.03 -1.78
C GLU A 55 14.98 4.21 -1.41
N SER A 56 16.05 4.87 -0.94
CA SER A 56 17.30 4.19 -0.56
C SER A 56 17.09 3.19 0.57
N PHE A 57 16.25 3.51 1.55
CA PHE A 57 15.90 2.61 2.63
C PHE A 57 15.14 1.37 2.11
N SER A 58 14.14 1.58 1.25
CA SER A 58 13.33 0.50 0.68
C SER A 58 14.15 -0.43 -0.20
N GLN A 59 15.03 0.13 -1.04
CA GLN A 59 15.95 -0.65 -1.89
C GLN A 59 16.83 -1.58 -1.04
N LYS A 60 17.44 -1.06 0.04
CA LYS A 60 18.29 -1.86 0.93
C LYS A 60 17.53 -3.01 1.58
N LEU A 61 16.27 -2.80 1.97
CA LEU A 61 15.44 -3.85 2.54
C LEU A 61 15.07 -4.93 1.52
N LEU A 62 14.72 -4.53 0.30
CA LEU A 62 14.39 -5.46 -0.77
C LEU A 62 15.62 -6.29 -1.19
N ILE A 63 16.79 -5.67 -1.31
CA ILE A 63 18.06 -6.37 -1.57
C ILE A 63 18.37 -7.35 -0.44
N ALA A 64 18.21 -6.93 0.81
CA ALA A 64 18.41 -7.81 1.97
C ALA A 64 17.43 -9.00 1.99
N ALA A 65 16.24 -8.85 1.38
CA ALA A 65 15.27 -9.92 1.19
C ALA A 65 15.57 -10.81 -0.04
N GLY A 66 16.60 -10.49 -0.84
CA GLY A 66 17.06 -11.30 -1.97
C GLY A 66 16.69 -10.74 -3.34
N ALA A 67 16.08 -9.56 -3.43
CA ALA A 67 15.85 -8.89 -4.71
C ALA A 67 17.18 -8.48 -5.36
N THR A 68 17.22 -8.49 -6.69
CA THR A 68 18.30 -7.87 -7.47
C THR A 68 18.27 -6.35 -7.33
N ASP A 69 19.39 -5.68 -7.59
CA ASP A 69 19.47 -4.20 -7.54
C ASP A 69 18.40 -3.53 -8.41
N ARG A 70 18.16 -4.09 -9.61
CA ARG A 70 17.16 -3.59 -10.54
C ARG A 70 15.73 -3.77 -10.03
N GLU A 71 15.40 -4.93 -9.48
CA GLU A 71 14.07 -5.16 -8.90
C GLU A 71 13.82 -4.23 -7.70
N ALA A 72 14.82 -4.11 -6.84
CA ALA A 72 14.75 -3.25 -5.66
C ALA A 72 14.53 -1.78 -6.04
N GLU A 73 15.22 -1.29 -7.08
CA GLU A 73 15.03 0.04 -7.64
C GLU A 73 13.59 0.24 -8.12
N VAL A 74 13.09 -0.63 -9.01
CA VAL A 74 11.72 -0.51 -9.58
C VAL A 74 10.66 -0.51 -8.48
N VAL A 75 10.75 -1.45 -7.55
CA VAL A 75 9.73 -1.60 -6.50
C VAL A 75 9.80 -0.41 -5.54
N ALA A 76 10.99 0.00 -5.11
CA ALA A 76 11.13 1.15 -4.21
C ALA A 76 10.61 2.45 -4.84
N ASP A 77 10.97 2.71 -6.10
CA ASP A 77 10.52 3.88 -6.86
C ASP A 77 8.99 3.91 -6.95
N HIS A 78 8.39 2.79 -7.39
CA HIS A 78 6.93 2.66 -7.50
C HIS A 78 6.21 2.91 -6.16
N LEU A 79 6.69 2.34 -5.06
CA LEU A 79 6.06 2.50 -3.75
C LEU A 79 6.17 3.94 -3.23
N VAL A 80 7.33 4.59 -3.42
CA VAL A 80 7.52 5.97 -2.97
C VAL A 80 6.74 6.94 -3.85
N GLU A 81 6.75 6.77 -5.16
CA GLU A 81 5.96 7.56 -6.10
C GLU A 81 4.46 7.47 -5.77
N SER A 82 3.95 6.26 -5.54
CA SER A 82 2.56 6.05 -5.15
C SER A 82 2.19 6.79 -3.85
N SER A 83 3.08 6.81 -2.86
CA SER A 83 2.92 7.65 -1.66
C SER A 83 2.95 9.14 -1.97
N LEU A 84 3.84 9.62 -2.83
CA LEU A 84 3.90 11.03 -3.25
C LEU A 84 2.64 11.49 -3.99
N LEU A 85 2.01 10.59 -4.74
CA LEU A 85 0.75 10.83 -5.44
C LEU A 85 -0.49 10.76 -4.52
N GLY A 86 -0.31 10.43 -3.23
CA GLY A 86 -1.40 10.29 -2.26
C GLY A 86 -2.17 8.97 -2.36
N HIS A 87 -1.58 7.95 -2.99
CA HIS A 87 -2.12 6.59 -3.08
C HIS A 87 -1.49 5.66 -2.05
N ASP A 88 -1.47 6.07 -0.77
CA ASP A 88 -0.75 5.37 0.31
C ASP A 88 -1.11 3.89 0.47
N SER A 89 -2.34 3.49 0.10
CA SER A 89 -2.76 2.09 0.10
C SER A 89 -1.99 1.21 -0.88
N HIS A 90 -1.22 1.80 -1.80
CA HIS A 90 -0.33 1.15 -2.76
C HIS A 90 1.11 1.71 -2.65
N GLY A 91 1.37 2.56 -1.66
CA GLY A 91 2.66 3.21 -1.46
C GLY A 91 3.53 2.49 -0.45
N ILE A 92 4.37 3.24 0.28
CA ILE A 92 5.36 2.67 1.20
C ILE A 92 4.78 1.72 2.26
N LEU A 93 3.50 1.88 2.60
CA LEU A 93 2.77 1.00 3.52
C LEU A 93 2.81 -0.47 3.08
N ARG A 94 3.02 -0.76 1.79
CA ARG A 94 3.10 -2.12 1.23
C ARG A 94 4.48 -2.77 1.36
N LEU A 95 5.52 -2.01 1.66
CA LEU A 95 6.87 -2.59 1.75
C LEU A 95 6.97 -3.77 2.73
N PRO A 96 6.42 -3.71 3.97
CA PRO A 96 6.45 -4.86 4.87
C PRO A 96 5.73 -6.09 4.33
N GLU A 97 4.64 -5.90 3.58
CA GLU A 97 3.88 -6.98 2.95
C GLU A 97 4.68 -7.64 1.83
N TYR A 98 5.35 -6.86 0.97
CA TYR A 98 6.29 -7.39 -0.03
C TYR A 98 7.40 -8.22 0.61
N LEU A 99 8.01 -7.73 1.69
CA LEU A 99 9.05 -8.47 2.42
C LEU A 99 8.49 -9.76 3.02
N GLY A 100 7.25 -9.73 3.54
CA GLY A 100 6.53 -10.91 4.02
C GLY A 100 6.30 -11.94 2.91
N PHE A 101 5.83 -11.50 1.73
CA PHE A 101 5.59 -12.35 0.57
C PHE A 101 6.86 -13.01 0.02
N VAL A 102 7.99 -12.31 0.06
CA VAL A 102 9.30 -12.90 -0.27
C VAL A 102 9.69 -13.93 0.78
N ALA A 103 9.53 -13.62 2.07
CA ALA A 103 9.87 -14.54 3.16
C ALA A 103 9.03 -15.83 3.16
N GLU A 104 7.76 -15.77 2.79
CA GLU A 104 6.88 -16.95 2.68
C GLU A 104 6.99 -17.68 1.33
N GLY A 105 7.70 -17.10 0.35
CA GLY A 105 7.89 -17.69 -0.98
C GLY A 105 6.74 -17.45 -1.97
N SER A 106 5.78 -16.59 -1.63
CA SER A 106 4.72 -16.13 -2.55
C SER A 106 5.24 -15.20 -3.63
N ILE A 107 6.33 -14.48 -3.36
CA ILE A 107 7.11 -13.73 -4.36
C ILE A 107 8.48 -14.37 -4.51
N THR A 108 8.85 -14.66 -5.76
CA THR A 108 10.20 -15.14 -6.11
C THR A 108 11.05 -13.94 -6.50
N ALA A 109 11.98 -13.55 -5.62
CA ALA A 109 12.97 -12.53 -5.94
C ALA A 109 13.93 -13.05 -7.02
N GLY A 110 14.27 -12.20 -8.00
CA GLY A 110 15.06 -12.62 -9.16
C GLY A 110 14.31 -13.57 -10.10
N ALA A 111 12.98 -13.52 -10.11
CA ALA A 111 12.17 -14.35 -11.00
C ALA A 111 12.51 -14.10 -12.47
N GLU A 112 12.58 -15.18 -13.24
CA GLU A 112 12.74 -15.08 -14.69
C GLU A 112 11.45 -14.56 -15.32
N ILE A 113 11.56 -13.50 -16.12
CA ILE A 113 10.45 -12.94 -16.89
C ILE A 113 10.57 -13.40 -18.34
N THR A 114 9.51 -14.05 -18.85
CA THR A 114 9.46 -14.52 -20.23
C THR A 114 8.39 -13.79 -21.02
N VAL A 115 8.63 -13.62 -22.32
CA VAL A 115 7.72 -12.93 -23.23
C VAL A 115 7.35 -13.86 -24.38
N ASP A 116 6.06 -14.11 -24.55
CA ASP A 116 5.50 -14.91 -25.63
C ASP A 116 4.69 -14.01 -26.57
N GLN A 117 5.31 -13.65 -27.71
CA GLN A 117 4.68 -12.82 -28.72
C GLN A 117 3.60 -13.61 -29.46
N ARG A 118 2.33 -13.19 -29.33
CA ARG A 118 1.18 -13.89 -29.92
C ARG A 118 0.80 -13.37 -31.30
N SER A 119 0.98 -12.07 -31.54
CA SER A 119 0.67 -11.41 -32.81
C SER A 119 1.43 -10.09 -32.93
N PRO A 120 1.35 -9.34 -34.05
CA PRO A 120 1.98 -8.01 -34.14
C PRO A 120 1.51 -6.99 -33.09
N SER A 121 0.37 -7.21 -32.42
CA SER A 121 -0.20 -6.29 -31.45
C SER A 121 -0.59 -6.95 -30.12
N SER A 122 -0.07 -8.15 -29.82
CA SER A 122 -0.34 -8.82 -28.55
C SER A 122 0.80 -9.75 -28.14
N ALA A 123 1.07 -9.77 -26.83
CA ALA A 123 2.05 -10.64 -26.18
C ALA A 123 1.53 -11.07 -24.81
N VAL A 124 2.07 -12.18 -24.30
CA VAL A 124 1.89 -12.63 -22.91
C VAL A 124 3.23 -12.47 -22.21
N VAL A 125 3.22 -11.81 -21.05
CA VAL A 125 4.41 -11.68 -20.19
C VAL A 125 4.17 -12.49 -18.92
N ASP A 126 4.92 -13.59 -18.78
CA ASP A 126 4.93 -14.38 -17.55
C ASP A 126 6.03 -13.84 -16.64
N CYS A 127 5.64 -13.40 -15.45
CA CYS A 127 6.51 -12.75 -14.49
C CYS A 127 7.13 -13.72 -13.47
N GLY A 128 6.87 -15.02 -13.56
CA GLY A 128 7.54 -16.04 -12.75
C GLY A 128 7.30 -15.90 -11.24
N LEU A 129 6.13 -15.41 -10.82
CA LEU A 129 5.82 -15.04 -9.43
C LEU A 129 6.74 -13.94 -8.87
N GLY A 130 7.39 -13.15 -9.73
CA GLY A 130 8.21 -12.01 -9.35
C GLY A 130 7.40 -10.80 -8.89
N PHE A 131 8.11 -9.73 -8.56
CA PHE A 131 7.50 -8.47 -8.15
C PHE A 131 6.60 -7.88 -9.25
N GLY A 132 5.35 -7.58 -8.90
CA GLY A 132 4.36 -7.00 -9.81
C GLY A 132 4.85 -5.78 -10.58
N PRO A 133 5.43 -4.74 -9.92
CA PRO A 133 5.97 -3.57 -10.61
C PRO A 133 7.04 -3.91 -11.66
N VAL A 134 7.90 -4.89 -11.40
CA VAL A 134 8.96 -5.33 -12.32
C VAL A 134 8.36 -5.99 -13.56
N GLY A 135 7.40 -6.88 -13.35
CA GLY A 135 6.62 -7.50 -14.42
C GLY A 135 5.86 -6.47 -15.27
N ALA A 136 5.25 -5.48 -14.63
CA ALA A 136 4.51 -4.41 -15.30
C ALA A 136 5.44 -3.55 -16.19
N VAL A 137 6.63 -3.18 -15.71
CA VAL A 137 7.63 -2.47 -16.51
C VAL A 137 7.98 -3.29 -17.76
N ARG A 138 8.27 -4.58 -17.60
CA ARG A 138 8.60 -5.46 -18.73
C ARG A 138 7.44 -5.60 -19.73
N ALA A 139 6.20 -5.65 -19.24
CA ALA A 139 5.02 -5.69 -20.09
C ALA A 139 4.84 -4.40 -20.91
N ILE A 140 5.06 -3.23 -20.31
CA ILE A 140 4.99 -1.95 -21.02
C ILE A 140 6.11 -1.84 -22.05
N GLU A 141 7.35 -2.20 -21.70
CA GLU A 141 8.47 -2.22 -22.65
C GLU A 141 8.17 -3.08 -23.88
N THR A 142 7.55 -4.25 -23.67
CA THR A 142 7.14 -5.16 -24.75
C THR A 142 6.02 -4.55 -25.61
N ALA A 143 5.12 -3.77 -25.01
CA ALA A 143 3.99 -3.19 -25.73
C ALA A 143 4.39 -2.00 -26.63
N ILE A 144 5.49 -1.32 -26.32
CA ILE A 144 5.95 -0.12 -27.05
C ILE A 144 7.11 -0.39 -28.01
N SER A 145 7.66 -1.61 -28.03
CA SER A 145 8.72 -2.03 -28.96
C SER A 145 8.20 -2.30 -30.36
#